data_AF-A0A846F153-F1
#
_entry.id   AF-A0A846F153-F1
#
_cell.length_a   1.000
_cell.length_b   1.000
_cell.length_c   1.000
_cell.angle_alpha   90.00
_cell.angle_beta   90.00
_cell.angle_gamma   90.00
#
_symmetry.space_group_name_H-M   'P 1'
#
loop_
_entity.id
_entity.type
_entity.pdbx_description
1 polymer ?
#
loop_
_entity_poly.entity_id
_entity_poly.type
_entity_poly.pdbx_seq_one_letter_code
_entity_poly.pdbx_strand_id
1 'polypeptide(L)'
;MTLTNLEIFEQLDELVKDLLWMSESDYPFEVFIWEFGEGISLNNEIVLKITKHSLETTVKVIEFEVFFRLVIREKDWHNAEEYEVVRKYQKLVSMMKQYLSDLKVYKVGEVRKDVYIVGKTNTGDYAGIATVSIET
;
A
#
# COMPACT_ATOMS: atom_id res chain seq x y z
N MET A 1 10.47 -10.52 16.84
CA MET A 1 9.44 -11.53 16.55
C MET A 1 9.08 -11.42 15.09
N THR A 2 8.89 -12.53 14.40
CA THR A 2 8.48 -12.58 12.99
C THR A 2 7.02 -12.97 12.93
N LEU A 3 6.21 -12.24 12.15
CA LEU A 3 4.80 -12.57 11.94
C LEU A 3 4.64 -13.56 10.78
N THR A 4 3.56 -14.33 10.83
CA THR A 4 3.05 -15.11 9.68
C THR A 4 2.33 -14.21 8.69
N ASN A 5 2.11 -14.70 7.46
CA ASN A 5 1.33 -13.97 6.45
C ASN A 5 -0.10 -13.66 6.93
N LEU A 6 -0.74 -14.57 7.68
CA LEU A 6 -2.07 -14.36 8.24
C LEU A 6 -2.07 -13.24 9.28
N GLU A 7 -1.12 -13.25 10.21
CA GLU A 7 -0.99 -12.18 11.21
C GLU A 7 -0.66 -10.82 10.58
N ILE A 8 0.12 -10.80 9.50
CA ILE A 8 0.37 -9.59 8.70
C ILE A 8 -0.94 -9.09 8.10
N PHE A 9 -1.72 -9.98 7.47
CA PHE A 9 -3.01 -9.63 6.86
C PHE A 9 -3.96 -9.04 7.90
N GLU A 10 -4.18 -9.72 9.03
CA GLU A 10 -5.10 -9.28 10.08
C GLU A 10 -4.71 -7.92 10.67
N GLN A 11 -3.41 -7.69 10.89
CA GLN A 11 -2.93 -6.40 11.39
C GLN A 11 -3.08 -5.28 10.37
N LEU A 12 -2.81 -5.54 9.09
CA LEU A 12 -3.05 -4.55 8.03
C LEU A 12 -4.55 -4.24 7.91
N ASP A 13 -5.40 -5.27 7.96
CA ASP A 13 -6.85 -5.15 7.77
C ASP A 13 -7.47 -4.27 8.85
N GLU A 14 -7.09 -4.50 10.10
CA GLU A 14 -7.54 -3.67 11.21
C GLU A 14 -7.00 -2.22 11.11
N LEU A 15 -5.76 -2.03 10.64
CA LEU A 15 -5.17 -0.69 10.52
C LEU A 15 -5.77 0.15 9.38
N VAL A 16 -6.25 -0.50 8.32
CA VAL A 16 -6.87 0.20 7.19
C VAL A 16 -8.38 0.34 7.30
N LYS A 17 -8.98 -0.30 8.31
CA LYS A 17 -10.41 -0.19 8.59
C LYS A 17 -10.81 1.27 8.81
N ASP A 18 -11.82 1.69 8.05
CA ASP A 18 -12.33 3.07 8.03
C ASP A 18 -11.25 4.14 7.72
N LEU A 19 -10.15 3.75 7.06
CA LEU A 19 -9.13 4.65 6.56
C LEU A 19 -9.29 4.84 5.05
N LEU A 20 -9.40 6.09 4.62
CA LEU A 20 -9.58 6.45 3.21
C LEU A 20 -8.33 7.11 2.67
N TRP A 21 -7.92 6.70 1.48
CA TRP A 21 -6.94 7.41 0.66
C TRP A 21 -7.62 8.60 -0.02
N MET A 22 -7.19 9.80 0.37
CA MET A 22 -7.73 11.05 -0.18
C MET A 22 -6.88 11.49 -1.38
N SER A 23 -7.49 11.47 -2.56
CA SER A 23 -6.94 12.04 -3.80
C SER A 23 -7.90 13.12 -4.32
N GLU A 24 -8.22 13.15 -5.61
CA GLU A 24 -9.42 13.89 -6.06
C GLU A 24 -10.73 13.22 -5.62
N SER A 25 -10.67 11.93 -5.27
CA SER A 25 -11.76 11.18 -4.67
C SER A 25 -11.23 10.26 -3.57
N ASP A 26 -12.11 9.91 -2.63
CA ASP A 26 -11.80 9.10 -1.45
C ASP A 26 -12.06 7.63 -1.73
N TYR A 27 -11.05 6.79 -1.54
CA TYR A 27 -11.16 5.34 -1.71
C TYR A 27 -10.66 4.59 -0.47
N PRO A 28 -11.31 3.46 -0.09
CA PRO A 28 -10.80 2.61 0.96
C PRO A 28 -9.52 1.90 0.53
N PHE A 29 -8.87 1.28 1.50
CA PHE A 29 -7.80 0.31 1.24
C PHE A 29 -8.34 -1.12 1.32
N GLU A 30 -7.75 -2.01 0.53
CA GLU A 30 -7.96 -3.46 0.59
C GLU A 30 -6.63 -4.15 0.87
N VAL A 31 -6.61 -5.13 1.78
CA VAL A 31 -5.40 -5.88 2.11
C VAL A 31 -5.25 -7.08 1.18
N PHE A 32 -4.01 -7.42 0.84
CA PHE A 32 -3.71 -8.62 0.07
C PHE A 32 -2.45 -9.33 0.55
N ILE A 33 -2.40 -10.63 0.26
CA ILE A 33 -1.21 -11.47 0.29
C ILE A 33 -1.07 -12.10 -1.10
N TRP A 34 0.10 -11.96 -1.70
CA TRP A 34 0.48 -12.62 -2.95
C TRP A 34 1.55 -13.66 -2.62
N GLU A 35 1.11 -14.91 -2.60
CA GLU A 35 1.99 -16.06 -2.40
C GLU A 35 2.68 -16.38 -3.72
N PHE A 36 4.01 -16.36 -3.71
CA PHE A 36 4.81 -16.72 -4.87
C PHE A 36 5.71 -17.91 -4.53
N GLY A 37 6.02 -18.72 -5.54
CA GLY A 37 7.09 -19.70 -5.41
C GLY A 37 8.45 -19.02 -5.20
N GLU A 38 9.41 -19.76 -4.64
CA GLU A 38 10.77 -19.28 -4.45
C GLU A 38 11.37 -18.72 -5.75
N GLY A 39 12.12 -17.62 -5.64
CA GLY A 39 12.86 -17.01 -6.74
C GLY A 39 12.08 -16.02 -7.60
N ILE A 40 10.78 -15.79 -7.33
CA ILE A 40 10.00 -14.76 -8.04
C ILE A 40 10.22 -13.37 -7.41
N SER A 41 10.70 -12.43 -8.22
CA SER A 41 10.84 -11.02 -7.83
C SER A 41 9.75 -10.19 -8.49
N LEU A 42 9.04 -9.39 -7.71
CA LEU A 42 7.96 -8.55 -8.20
C LEU A 42 8.49 -7.47 -9.16
N ASN A 43 7.92 -7.42 -10.36
CA ASN A 43 8.21 -6.41 -11.38
C ASN A 43 6.90 -5.93 -12.02
N ASN A 44 6.98 -4.93 -12.90
CA ASN A 44 5.80 -4.33 -13.51
C ASN A 44 4.94 -5.35 -14.27
N GLU A 45 5.55 -6.27 -15.03
CA GLU A 45 4.82 -7.29 -15.78
C GLU A 45 4.06 -8.26 -14.86
N ILE A 46 4.70 -8.69 -13.76
CA ILE A 46 4.05 -9.57 -12.77
C ILE A 46 2.90 -8.84 -12.08
N VAL A 47 3.09 -7.58 -11.67
CA VAL A 47 2.02 -6.77 -11.08
C VAL A 47 0.83 -6.68 -12.03
N LEU A 48 1.05 -6.38 -13.31
CA LEU A 48 -0.03 -6.33 -14.31
C LEU A 48 -0.77 -7.67 -14.43
N LYS A 49 -0.04 -8.79 -14.49
CA LYS A 49 -0.64 -10.14 -14.60
C LYS A 49 -1.49 -10.50 -13.37
N ILE A 50 -0.95 -10.38 -12.16
CA ILE A 50 -1.65 -10.82 -10.93
C ILE A 50 -2.86 -9.92 -10.62
N THR A 51 -2.78 -8.65 -11.01
CA THR A 51 -3.87 -7.67 -10.85
C THR A 51 -4.82 -7.64 -12.06
N LYS A 52 -4.60 -8.53 -13.04
CA LYS A 52 -5.45 -8.71 -14.24
C LYS A 52 -5.59 -7.46 -15.11
N HIS A 53 -4.55 -6.63 -15.15
CA HIS A 53 -4.43 -5.52 -16.09
C HIS A 53 -3.85 -5.97 -17.43
N SER A 54 -4.08 -5.17 -18.48
CA SER A 54 -3.37 -5.33 -19.75
C SER A 54 -1.86 -5.13 -19.55
N LEU A 55 -1.04 -5.89 -20.26
CA LEU A 55 0.42 -5.72 -20.26
C LEU A 55 0.86 -4.39 -20.89
N GLU A 56 -0.02 -3.74 -21.64
CA GLU A 56 0.19 -2.41 -22.24
C GLU A 56 -0.14 -1.27 -21.28
N THR A 57 -0.75 -1.55 -20.11
CA THR A 57 -1.12 -0.52 -19.14
C THR A 57 0.11 0.11 -18.51
N THR A 58 0.14 1.44 -18.45
CA THR A 58 1.21 2.21 -17.81
C THR A 58 1.36 1.83 -16.33
N VAL A 59 2.60 1.54 -15.91
CA VAL A 59 2.96 1.29 -14.51
C VAL A 59 4.02 2.28 -14.07
N LYS A 60 3.70 3.08 -13.05
CA LYS A 60 4.66 3.97 -12.38
C LYS A 60 5.01 3.40 -11.01
N VAL A 61 6.30 3.17 -10.78
CA VAL A 61 6.81 2.76 -9.46
C VAL A 61 7.34 3.98 -8.73
N ILE A 62 6.93 4.17 -7.48
CA ILE A 62 7.45 5.22 -6.60
C ILE A 62 7.89 4.62 -5.27
N GLU A 63 8.73 5.37 -4.57
CA GLU A 63 9.19 5.01 -3.23
C GLU A 63 8.03 5.07 -2.23
N PHE A 64 8.01 4.09 -1.32
CA PHE A 64 7.04 3.98 -0.24
C PHE A 64 6.92 5.28 0.60
N GLU A 65 8.06 5.86 0.97
CA GLU A 65 8.09 7.09 1.76
C GLU A 65 7.51 8.28 1.00
N VAL A 66 7.76 8.36 -0.31
CA VAL A 66 7.26 9.44 -1.16
C VAL A 66 5.73 9.41 -1.23
N PHE A 67 5.13 8.22 -1.29
CA PHE A 67 3.67 8.06 -1.30
C PHE A 67 3.04 8.56 0.00
N PHE A 68 3.53 8.12 1.16
CA PHE A 68 2.91 8.47 2.45
C PHE A 68 3.33 9.82 3.03
N ARG A 69 4.36 10.48 2.46
CA ARG A 69 5.00 11.69 3.01
C ARG A 69 4.02 12.78 3.46
N LEU A 70 2.94 12.99 2.71
CA LEU A 70 1.99 14.07 2.99
C LEU A 70 0.96 13.70 4.06
N VAL A 71 0.57 12.43 4.14
CA VAL A 71 -0.51 11.96 5.02
C VAL A 71 -0.03 11.56 6.42
N ILE A 72 1.28 11.32 6.60
CA ILE A 72 1.89 11.04 7.92
C ILE A 72 2.38 12.30 8.64
N ARG A 73 2.30 13.48 8.00
CA ARG A 73 2.80 14.73 8.56
C ARG A 73 1.69 15.44 9.31
N GLU A 74 1.88 15.57 10.62
CA GLU A 74 1.09 16.47 11.44
C GLU A 74 1.33 17.93 11.02
N LYS A 75 0.28 18.72 11.01
CA LYS A 75 0.30 20.15 10.67
C LYS A 75 -0.42 20.91 11.77
N ASP A 76 0.11 22.07 12.14
CA ASP A 76 -0.39 22.85 13.29
C ASP A 76 -1.85 23.30 13.13
N TRP A 77 -2.36 23.33 11.90
CA TRP A 77 -3.75 23.68 11.57
C TRP A 77 -4.70 22.47 11.52
N HIS A 78 -4.24 21.26 11.83
CA HIS A 78 -5.12 20.11 11.92
C HIS A 78 -6.06 20.22 13.13
N ASN A 79 -7.30 19.78 12.95
CA ASN A 79 -8.24 19.53 14.03
C ASN A 79 -8.05 18.12 14.63
N ALA A 80 -8.81 17.79 15.69
CA ALA A 80 -8.67 16.51 16.39
C ALA A 80 -8.91 15.29 15.49
N GLU A 81 -9.88 15.35 14.57
CA GLU A 81 -10.18 14.26 13.63
C GLU A 81 -9.03 14.07 12.63
N GLU A 82 -8.49 15.17 12.10
CA GLU A 82 -7.34 15.15 11.18
C GLU A 82 -6.08 14.61 11.85
N TYR A 83 -5.84 14.94 13.13
CA TYR A 83 -4.75 14.32 13.91
C TYR A 83 -4.92 12.82 14.07
N GLU A 84 -6.14 12.34 14.33
CA GLU A 84 -6.41 10.90 14.44
C GLU A 84 -6.18 10.19 13.09
N VAL A 85 -6.56 10.80 11.96
CA VAL A 85 -6.26 10.26 10.63
C VAL A 85 -4.74 10.17 10.40
N VAL A 86 -3.98 11.23 10.71
CA VAL A 86 -2.52 11.21 10.59
C VAL A 86 -1.91 10.09 11.44
N ARG A 87 -2.39 9.90 12.68
CA ARG A 87 -1.93 8.82 13.57
C ARG A 87 -2.25 7.44 13.02
N LYS A 88 -3.42 7.24 12.40
CA LYS A 88 -3.76 5.98 11.71
C LYS A 88 -2.76 5.68 10.60
N TYR A 89 -2.46 6.67 9.74
CA TYR A 89 -1.44 6.53 8.70
C TYR A 89 -0.04 6.24 9.26
N GLN A 90 0.36 6.92 10.33
CA GLN A 90 1.66 6.67 10.97
C GLN A 90 1.76 5.24 11.53
N LYS A 91 0.69 4.72 12.15
CA LYS A 91 0.63 3.32 12.63
C LYS A 91 0.74 2.33 11.48
N LEU A 92 -0.03 2.54 10.42
CA LEU A 92 0.01 1.73 9.20
C LEU A 92 1.42 1.68 8.60
N VAL A 93 2.02 2.85 8.38
CA VAL A 93 3.38 2.99 7.84
C VAL A 93 4.41 2.31 8.74
N SER A 94 4.28 2.45 10.05
CA SER A 94 5.18 1.80 11.02
C SER A 94 5.07 0.27 10.98
N MET A 95 3.84 -0.25 10.92
CA MET A 95 3.60 -1.70 10.79
C MET A 95 4.25 -2.25 9.51
N MET A 96 3.99 -1.62 8.37
CA MET A 96 4.56 -2.05 7.09
C MET A 96 6.08 -2.05 7.11
N LYS A 97 6.73 -1.00 7.65
CA LYS A 97 8.20 -0.94 7.77
C LYS A 97 8.77 -1.97 8.74
N GLN A 98 8.01 -2.33 9.76
CA GLN A 98 8.47 -3.27 10.79
C GLN A 98 8.46 -4.71 10.28
N TYR A 99 7.48 -5.08 9.45
CA TYR A 99 7.25 -6.48 9.07
C TYR A 99 7.45 -6.79 7.59
N LEU A 100 7.53 -5.77 6.74
CA LEU A 100 7.75 -5.92 5.31
C LEU A 100 9.08 -5.28 4.89
N SER A 101 9.75 -5.90 3.93
CA SER A 101 10.99 -5.43 3.33
C SER A 101 10.79 -5.05 1.86
N ASP A 102 11.75 -4.36 1.23
CA ASP A 102 11.66 -3.93 -0.19
C ASP A 102 10.33 -3.23 -0.55
N LEU A 103 9.88 -2.33 0.33
CA LEU A 103 8.61 -1.62 0.19
C LEU A 103 8.60 -0.73 -1.07
N LYS A 104 7.58 -0.92 -1.91
CA LYS A 104 7.37 -0.19 -3.18
C LYS A 104 5.90 0.14 -3.37
N VAL A 105 5.65 1.17 -4.18
CA VAL A 105 4.29 1.54 -4.58
C VAL A 105 4.19 1.50 -6.09
N TYR A 106 3.29 0.66 -6.60
CA TYR A 106 2.97 0.54 -8.02
C TYR A 106 1.67 1.28 -8.29
N LYS A 107 1.69 2.22 -9.23
CA LYS A 107 0.50 2.94 -9.69
C LYS A 107 0.22 2.51 -11.13
N VAL A 108 -0.90 1.85 -11.34
CA VAL A 108 -1.27 1.22 -12.61
C VAL A 108 -2.42 2.01 -13.24
N GLY A 109 -2.21 2.54 -14.45
CA GLY A 109 -3.16 3.41 -15.14
C GLY A 109 -2.71 4.87 -15.24
N GLU A 110 -3.56 5.70 -15.85
CA GLU A 110 -3.22 7.09 -16.19
C GLU A 110 -3.97 8.12 -15.32
N VAL A 111 -5.29 8.23 -15.46
CA VAL A 111 -6.11 9.17 -14.67
C VAL A 111 -6.59 8.51 -13.38
N ARG A 112 -7.36 7.43 -13.52
CA ARG A 112 -7.66 6.50 -12.43
C ARG A 112 -6.50 5.53 -12.32
N LYS A 113 -5.79 5.56 -11.20
CA LYS A 113 -4.65 4.69 -10.92
C LYS A 113 -5.02 3.70 -9.83
N ASP A 114 -4.93 2.42 -10.14
CA ASP A 114 -4.96 1.38 -9.12
C ASP A 114 -3.58 1.34 -8.46
N VAL A 115 -3.54 1.51 -7.15
CA VAL A 115 -2.32 1.68 -6.37
C VAL A 115 -2.10 0.45 -5.51
N TYR A 116 -0.93 -0.17 -5.65
CA TYR A 116 -0.50 -1.31 -4.85
C TYR A 116 0.72 -0.92 -4.02
N ILE A 117 0.54 -0.82 -2.71
CA ILE A 117 1.60 -0.58 -1.74
C ILE A 117 2.01 -1.93 -1.19
N VAL A 118 3.20 -2.40 -1.58
CA VAL A 118 3.61 -3.80 -1.40
C VAL A 118 4.99 -3.88 -0.81
N GLY A 119 5.21 -4.90 0.03
CA GLY A 119 6.52 -5.30 0.51
C GLY A 119 6.62 -6.80 0.67
N LYS A 120 7.85 -7.28 0.83
CA LYS A 120 8.18 -8.69 0.97
C LYS A 120 8.10 -9.13 2.43
N THR A 121 7.38 -10.21 2.69
CA THR A 121 7.25 -10.84 4.01
C THR A 121 8.50 -11.64 4.36
N ASN A 122 8.58 -12.12 5.60
CA ASN A 122 9.65 -13.01 6.06
C ASN A 122 9.65 -14.39 5.38
N THR A 123 8.49 -14.86 4.89
CA THR A 123 8.37 -16.13 4.15
C THR A 123 8.85 -15.99 2.71
N GLY A 124 9.04 -14.76 2.24
CA GLY A 124 9.46 -14.45 0.87
C GLY A 124 8.30 -14.12 -0.08
N ASP A 125 7.06 -14.19 0.41
CA ASP A 125 5.86 -13.74 -0.27
C ASP A 125 5.76 -12.21 -0.27
N TYR A 126 4.71 -11.67 -0.89
CA TYR A 126 4.44 -10.24 -0.86
C TYR A 126 3.12 -9.97 -0.16
N ALA A 127 3.11 -8.94 0.67
CA ALA A 127 1.93 -8.47 1.38
C ALA A 127 1.80 -6.97 1.20
N GLY A 128 0.59 -6.45 1.35
CA GLY A 128 0.37 -5.04 1.18
C GLY A 128 -1.08 -4.63 1.21
N ILE A 129 -1.28 -3.40 0.79
CA ILE A 129 -2.58 -2.77 0.69
C ILE A 129 -2.75 -2.13 -0.68
N ALA A 130 -3.97 -2.16 -1.19
CA ALA A 130 -4.35 -1.61 -2.48
C ALA A 130 -5.38 -0.50 -2.28
N THR A 131 -5.36 0.52 -3.13
CA THR A 131 -6.38 1.58 -3.17
C THR A 131 -6.46 2.18 -4.57
N VAL A 132 -7.28 3.21 -4.76
CA VAL A 132 -7.41 3.94 -6.01
C VAL A 132 -7.03 5.40 -5.78
N SER A 133 -6.28 5.97 -6.72
CA SER A 133 -5.93 7.39 -6.75
C SER A 133 -6.40 8.00 -8.06
N ILE A 134 -7.16 9.09 -7.99
CA ILE A 134 -7.57 9.88 -9.15
C ILE A 134 -6.63 11.08 -9.25
N GLU A 135 -6.00 11.24 -10.41
CA GLU A 135 -5.01 12.28 -10.69
C GLU A 135 -5.21 12.81 -12.11
N THR A 136 -5.62 14.08 -12.21
CA THR A 136 -5.79 14.82 -13.48
C THR A 136 -4.68 15.83 -13.75
#